data_AF-A0A7K4M4T3-F1
#
_entry.id   AF-A0A7K4M4T3-F1
#
_cell.length_a   1.000
_cell.length_b   1.000
_cell.length_c   1.000
_cell.angle_alpha   90.00
_cell.angle_beta   90.00
_cell.angle_gamma   90.00
#
_symmetry.space_group_name_H-M   'P 1'
#
loop_
_entity.id
_entity.type
_entity.pdbx_description
1 polymer ?
#
loop_
_entity_poly.entity_id
_entity_poly.type
_entity_poly.pdbx_seq_one_letter_code
_entity_poly.pdbx_strand_id
1 'polypeptide(L)'
;RSVACLAALNKFPECLQTLNRDVKEDPRNPDLLVLRAAFYERFGQPALCHPDIQRALVLEPQHGAAHALKQRLLRRGREAKAEAVTKALCGDLQGALLKVSFAIENDPSAADLFILRGTLLRRLQNFTAAREDLTRVRALVAAGSPEAREAQRQLMLTHNDCAARCYALGLFEEAVGLLGEALQDEKHEEGLYINRG
;
A
#
# COMPACT_ATOMS: atom_id res chain seq x y z
N ARG A 1 6.44 -34.37 -14.89
CA ARG A 1 6.11 -33.31 -15.88
C ARG A 1 6.61 -32.00 -15.29
N SER A 2 7.54 -31.30 -15.94
CA SER A 2 8.22 -30.14 -15.33
C SER A 2 7.26 -28.95 -15.17
N VAL A 3 7.41 -28.19 -14.07
CA VAL A 3 6.67 -26.95 -13.80
C VAL A 3 6.81 -25.95 -14.97
N ALA A 4 7.97 -25.94 -15.62
CA ALA A 4 8.24 -25.16 -16.83
C ALA A 4 7.29 -25.47 -18.00
N CYS A 5 6.87 -26.73 -18.16
CA CYS A 5 6.00 -27.15 -19.25
C CYS A 5 4.53 -26.77 -19.01
N LEU A 6 4.09 -26.72 -17.75
CA LEU A 6 2.72 -26.31 -17.37
C LEU A 6 2.56 -24.78 -17.38
N ALA A 7 3.61 -24.03 -17.02
CA ALA A 7 3.65 -22.57 -17.15
C ALA A 7 3.55 -22.09 -18.61
N ALA A 8 3.99 -22.91 -19.57
CA ALA A 8 3.85 -22.65 -21.00
C ALA A 8 2.43 -22.94 -21.54
N LEU A 9 1.64 -23.77 -20.86
CA LEU A 9 0.32 -24.23 -21.30
C LEU A 9 -0.85 -23.38 -20.77
N ASN A 10 -0.56 -22.23 -20.16
CA ASN A 10 -1.56 -21.31 -19.58
C ASN A 10 -2.49 -21.95 -18.54
N LYS A 11 -2.07 -23.08 -17.95
CA LYS A 11 -2.81 -23.81 -16.93
C LYS A 11 -2.47 -23.29 -15.53
N PHE A 12 -2.88 -22.04 -15.28
CA PHE A 12 -2.64 -21.32 -14.03
C PHE A 12 -2.95 -22.13 -12.76
N PRO A 13 -4.16 -22.73 -12.59
CA PRO A 13 -4.52 -23.38 -11.34
C PRO A 13 -3.75 -24.68 -11.10
N GLU A 14 -3.58 -25.53 -12.12
CA GLU A 14 -2.85 -26.80 -12.00
C GLU A 14 -1.39 -26.57 -11.62
N CYS A 15 -0.75 -25.57 -12.23
CA CYS A 15 0.65 -25.24 -12.00
C CYS A 15 0.89 -24.63 -10.60
N LEU A 16 -0.03 -23.77 -10.14
CA LEU A 16 -0.01 -23.27 -8.76
C LEU A 16 -0.22 -24.37 -7.74
N GLN A 17 -1.10 -25.32 -8.03
CA GLN A 17 -1.37 -26.42 -7.11
C GLN A 17 -0.13 -27.30 -6.92
N THR A 18 0.60 -27.59 -8.02
CA THR A 18 1.89 -28.28 -7.95
C THR A 18 2.92 -27.46 -7.19
N LEU A 19 3.10 -26.17 -7.51
CA LEU A 19 4.05 -25.29 -6.82
C LEU A 19 3.75 -25.17 -5.32
N ASN A 20 2.47 -25.09 -4.95
CA ASN A 20 2.06 -25.02 -3.55
C ASN A 20 2.33 -26.32 -2.79
N ARG A 21 2.23 -27.48 -3.45
CA ARG A 21 2.64 -28.76 -2.86
C ARG A 21 4.15 -28.80 -2.71
N ASP A 22 4.89 -28.45 -3.74
CA ASP A 22 6.36 -28.53 -3.75
C ASP A 22 6.96 -27.59 -2.68
N VAL A 23 6.40 -26.39 -2.48
CA VAL A 23 6.78 -25.48 -1.38
C VAL A 23 6.36 -25.99 0.01
N LYS A 24 5.31 -26.81 0.11
CA LYS A 24 4.93 -27.44 1.39
C LYS A 24 5.85 -28.61 1.74
N GLU A 25 6.29 -29.35 0.74
CA GLU A 25 7.23 -30.46 0.89
C GLU A 25 8.63 -29.96 1.26
N ASP A 26 9.08 -28.86 0.65
CA ASP A 26 10.35 -28.20 0.98
C ASP A 26 10.19 -26.69 1.23
N PRO A 27 9.80 -26.29 2.45
CA PRO A 27 9.53 -24.90 2.80
C PRO A 27 10.78 -24.04 3.00
N ARG A 28 11.97 -24.65 2.95
CA ARG A 28 13.28 -23.98 3.17
C ARG A 28 14.09 -23.82 1.89
N ASN A 29 13.55 -24.22 0.75
CA ASN A 29 14.17 -24.03 -0.55
C ASN A 29 13.87 -22.63 -1.12
N PRO A 30 14.86 -21.73 -1.23
CA PRO A 30 14.63 -20.38 -1.71
C PRO A 30 14.30 -20.35 -3.21
N ASP A 31 14.81 -21.27 -4.03
CA ASP A 31 14.50 -21.33 -5.46
C ASP A 31 13.02 -21.63 -5.71
N LEU A 32 12.41 -22.54 -4.92
CA LEU A 32 10.98 -22.85 -5.03
C LEU A 32 10.09 -21.68 -4.61
N LEU A 33 10.50 -20.94 -3.57
CA LEU A 33 9.81 -19.72 -3.15
C LEU A 33 9.90 -18.64 -4.23
N VAL A 34 11.08 -18.42 -4.81
CA VAL A 34 11.27 -17.47 -5.92
C VAL A 34 10.48 -17.88 -7.16
N LEU A 35 10.45 -19.17 -7.47
CA LEU A 35 9.68 -19.69 -8.60
C LEU A 35 8.18 -19.44 -8.42
N ARG A 36 7.64 -19.66 -7.21
CA ARG A 36 6.24 -19.36 -6.90
C ARG A 36 5.95 -17.86 -6.94
N ALA A 37 6.85 -17.03 -6.40
CA ALA A 37 6.72 -15.57 -6.49
C ALA A 37 6.75 -15.08 -7.94
N ALA A 38 7.66 -15.58 -8.77
CA ALA A 38 7.72 -15.25 -10.19
C ALA A 38 6.45 -15.72 -10.94
N PHE A 39 5.85 -16.83 -10.50
CA PHE A 39 4.56 -17.27 -11.02
C PHE A 39 3.45 -16.27 -10.66
N TYR A 40 3.30 -15.87 -9.40
CA TYR A 40 2.34 -14.83 -9.01
C TYR A 40 2.56 -13.50 -9.77
N GLU A 41 3.81 -13.10 -10.00
CA GLU A 41 4.16 -11.91 -10.77
C GLU A 41 3.63 -11.99 -12.21
N ARG A 42 3.83 -13.13 -12.87
CA ARG A 42 3.43 -13.36 -14.27
C ARG A 42 1.91 -13.30 -14.47
N PHE A 43 1.14 -13.66 -13.45
CA PHE A 43 -0.32 -13.70 -13.50
C PHE A 43 -0.98 -12.51 -12.78
N GLY A 44 -0.23 -11.44 -12.53
CA GLY A 44 -0.79 -10.18 -12.05
C GLY A 44 -1.21 -10.19 -10.58
N GLN A 45 -0.56 -11.01 -9.75
CA GLN A 45 -0.80 -11.06 -8.30
C GLN A 45 0.46 -10.62 -7.51
N PRO A 46 0.96 -9.38 -7.70
CA PRO A 46 2.20 -8.92 -7.07
C PRO A 46 2.12 -8.90 -5.54
N ALA A 47 0.94 -8.67 -4.95
CA ALA A 47 0.74 -8.70 -3.50
C ALA A 47 1.14 -10.04 -2.85
N LEU A 48 0.90 -11.17 -3.54
CA LEU A 48 1.24 -12.52 -3.07
C LEU A 48 2.72 -12.86 -3.24
N CYS A 49 3.48 -12.05 -3.99
CA CYS A 49 4.90 -12.29 -4.24
C CYS A 49 5.76 -11.95 -3.01
N HIS A 50 5.39 -10.89 -2.27
CA HIS A 50 6.22 -10.31 -1.21
C HIS A 50 6.59 -11.29 -0.09
N PRO A 51 5.65 -12.11 0.46
CA PRO A 51 5.99 -13.05 1.51
C PRO A 51 7.01 -14.10 1.06
N ASP A 52 6.91 -14.56 -0.19
CA ASP A 52 7.80 -15.56 -0.76
C ASP A 52 9.19 -14.99 -1.05
N ILE A 53 9.26 -13.77 -1.59
CA ILE A 53 10.52 -13.05 -1.80
C ILE A 53 11.20 -12.78 -0.45
N GLN A 54 10.45 -12.33 0.55
CA GLN A 54 11.00 -12.06 1.88
C GLN A 54 11.55 -13.34 2.52
N ARG A 55 10.81 -14.45 2.46
CA ARG A 55 11.28 -15.74 2.98
C ARG A 55 12.51 -16.25 2.23
N ALA A 56 12.53 -16.16 0.91
CA ALA A 56 13.70 -16.53 0.11
C ALA A 56 14.95 -15.71 0.51
N LEU A 57 14.80 -14.40 0.70
CA LEU A 57 15.90 -13.52 1.11
C LEU A 57 16.35 -13.71 2.57
N VAL A 58 15.47 -14.19 3.44
CA VAL A 58 15.84 -14.59 4.81
C VAL A 58 16.66 -15.88 4.81
N LEU A 59 16.29 -16.84 3.96
CA LEU A 59 16.99 -18.12 3.82
C LEU A 59 18.35 -17.94 3.12
N GLU A 60 18.36 -17.14 2.06
CA GLU A 60 19.56 -16.84 1.28
C GLU A 60 19.63 -15.33 0.95
N PRO A 61 20.34 -14.54 1.78
CA PRO A 61 20.42 -13.09 1.61
C PRO A 61 21.03 -12.61 0.29
N GLN A 62 21.84 -13.45 -0.37
CA GLN A 62 22.52 -13.12 -1.63
C GLN A 62 21.82 -13.71 -2.87
N HIS A 63 20.61 -14.26 -2.71
CA HIS A 63 19.90 -14.91 -3.81
C HIS A 63 19.57 -13.92 -4.95
N GLY A 64 20.28 -14.05 -6.07
CA GLY A 64 20.22 -13.10 -7.18
C GLY A 64 18.81 -12.94 -7.78
N ALA A 65 18.11 -14.06 -8.02
CA ALA A 65 16.77 -14.02 -8.62
C ALA A 65 15.71 -13.39 -7.69
N ALA A 66 15.78 -13.61 -6.38
CA ALA A 66 14.90 -12.97 -5.40
C ALA A 66 15.09 -11.44 -5.39
N HIS A 67 16.34 -10.97 -5.40
CA HIS A 67 16.65 -9.54 -5.52
C HIS A 67 16.18 -8.96 -6.85
N ALA A 68 16.41 -9.64 -7.96
CA ALA A 68 15.97 -9.19 -9.28
C ALA A 68 14.43 -9.05 -9.34
N LEU A 69 13.70 -10.01 -8.77
CA LEU A 69 12.24 -9.95 -8.70
C LEU A 69 11.77 -8.79 -7.80
N LYS A 70 12.37 -8.62 -6.62
CA LYS A 70 12.08 -7.48 -5.73
C LYS A 70 12.29 -6.14 -6.43
N GLN A 71 13.44 -5.95 -7.10
CA GLN A 71 13.74 -4.71 -7.81
C GLN A 71 12.76 -4.44 -8.95
N ARG A 72 12.32 -5.49 -9.66
CA ARG A 72 11.30 -5.36 -10.71
C ARG A 72 9.97 -4.87 -10.15
N LEU A 73 9.50 -5.42 -9.03
CA LEU A 73 8.28 -4.98 -8.36
C LEU A 73 8.40 -3.52 -7.88
N LEU A 74 9.49 -3.17 -7.21
CA LEU A 74 9.74 -1.79 -6.77
C LEU A 74 9.76 -0.80 -7.94
N ARG A 75 10.38 -1.17 -9.07
CA ARG A 75 10.38 -0.34 -10.28
C ARG A 75 8.96 -0.11 -10.81
N ARG A 76 8.16 -1.17 -10.94
CA ARG A 76 6.75 -1.06 -11.36
C ARG A 76 5.93 -0.22 -10.39
N GLY A 77 6.15 -0.37 -9.08
CA GLY A 77 5.50 0.45 -8.06
C GLY A 77 5.82 1.94 -8.21
N ARG A 78 7.09 2.28 -8.45
CA ARG A 78 7.53 3.66 -8.69
C ARG A 78 6.97 4.26 -9.97
N GLU A 79 6.97 3.50 -11.06
CA GLU A 79 6.38 3.91 -12.35
C GLU A 79 4.87 4.19 -12.17
N ALA A 80 4.15 3.29 -11.51
CA ALA A 80 2.73 3.45 -11.24
C ALA A 80 2.43 4.64 -10.31
N LYS A 81 3.27 4.89 -9.31
CA LYS A 81 3.18 6.09 -8.47
C LYS A 81 3.30 7.37 -9.31
N ALA A 82 4.29 7.43 -10.21
CA ALA A 82 4.48 8.60 -11.08
C ALA A 82 3.26 8.83 -12.00
N GLU A 83 2.70 7.77 -12.56
CA GLU A 83 1.46 7.84 -13.34
C GLU A 83 0.26 8.28 -12.49
N ALA A 84 0.15 7.81 -11.25
CA ALA A 84 -0.90 8.22 -10.33
C ALA A 84 -0.84 9.73 -10.04
N VAL A 85 0.35 10.27 -9.76
CA VAL A 85 0.56 11.70 -9.54
C VAL A 85 0.18 12.51 -10.79
N THR A 86 0.64 12.08 -11.97
CA THR A 86 0.33 12.76 -13.23
C THR A 86 -1.18 12.82 -13.49
N LYS A 87 -1.88 11.70 -13.30
CA LYS A 87 -3.34 11.63 -13.42
C LYS A 87 -4.05 12.51 -12.40
N ALA A 88 -3.59 12.54 -11.15
CA ALA A 88 -4.15 13.38 -10.10
C ALA A 88 -4.02 14.88 -10.40
N LEU A 89 -2.90 15.29 -11.02
CA LEU A 89 -2.67 16.66 -11.49
C LEU A 89 -3.57 17.02 -12.68
N CYS A 90 -3.87 16.05 -13.55
CA CYS A 90 -4.80 16.23 -14.67
C CYS A 90 -6.28 16.21 -14.24
N GLY A 91 -6.58 15.99 -12.96
CA GLY A 91 -7.94 15.90 -12.42
C GLY A 91 -8.60 14.52 -12.56
N ASP A 92 -7.93 13.53 -13.17
CA ASP A 92 -8.38 12.14 -13.27
C ASP A 92 -8.13 11.40 -11.94
N LEU A 93 -8.99 11.68 -10.94
CA LEU A 93 -8.85 11.12 -9.59
C LEU A 93 -9.10 9.61 -9.55
N GLN A 94 -10.03 9.09 -10.35
CA GLN A 94 -10.32 7.66 -10.41
C GLN A 94 -9.16 6.89 -11.06
N GLY A 95 -8.61 7.39 -12.17
CA GLY A 95 -7.43 6.81 -12.78
C GLY A 95 -6.21 6.89 -11.87
N ALA A 96 -6.05 7.99 -11.13
CA ALA A 96 -4.99 8.11 -10.12
C ALA A 96 -5.13 7.06 -9.01
N LEU A 97 -6.35 6.82 -8.52
CA LEU A 97 -6.62 5.78 -7.52
C LEU A 97 -6.27 4.38 -8.01
N LEU A 98 -6.58 4.05 -9.26
CA LEU A 98 -6.22 2.75 -9.84
C LEU A 98 -4.70 2.58 -9.88
N LYS A 99 -3.97 3.62 -10.31
CA LYS A 99 -2.51 3.57 -10.41
C LYS A 99 -1.81 3.51 -9.06
N VAL A 100 -2.27 4.27 -8.06
CA VAL A 100 -1.68 4.18 -6.71
C VAL A 100 -2.02 2.84 -6.05
N SER A 101 -3.19 2.26 -6.29
CA SER A 101 -3.54 0.93 -5.77
C SER A 101 -2.63 -0.15 -6.36
N PHE A 102 -2.39 -0.11 -7.68
CA PHE A 102 -1.40 -0.97 -8.31
C PHE A 102 0.02 -0.72 -7.76
N ALA A 103 0.39 0.53 -7.47
CA ALA A 103 1.67 0.83 -6.84
C ALA A 103 1.81 0.16 -5.47
N ILE A 104 0.76 0.20 -4.64
CA ILE A 104 0.72 -0.43 -3.30
C ILE A 104 0.84 -1.95 -3.40
N GLU A 105 0.20 -2.59 -4.37
CA GLU A 105 0.34 -4.04 -4.57
C GLU A 105 1.78 -4.44 -4.94
N ASN A 106 2.49 -3.56 -5.65
CA ASN A 106 3.89 -3.77 -6.03
C ASN A 106 4.89 -3.36 -4.93
N ASP A 107 4.53 -2.42 -4.05
CA ASP A 107 5.32 -2.03 -2.88
C ASP A 107 4.40 -1.74 -1.66
N PRO A 108 4.02 -2.78 -0.90
CA PRO A 108 3.14 -2.62 0.26
C PRO A 108 3.82 -1.97 1.47
N SER A 109 5.14 -1.78 1.44
CA SER A 109 5.91 -1.20 2.54
C SER A 109 6.08 0.31 2.42
N ALA A 110 5.76 0.87 1.26
CA ALA A 110 5.91 2.29 0.96
C ALA A 110 4.78 3.12 1.59
N ALA A 111 5.07 3.75 2.73
CA ALA A 111 4.14 4.59 3.48
C ALA A 111 3.58 5.78 2.68
N ASP A 112 4.43 6.37 1.83
CA ASP A 112 4.08 7.48 0.94
C ASP A 112 2.98 7.11 -0.06
N LEU A 113 2.85 5.85 -0.46
CA LEU A 113 1.76 5.40 -1.32
C LEU A 113 0.41 5.40 -0.60
N PHE A 114 0.38 5.02 0.69
CA PHE A 114 -0.82 5.08 1.52
C PHE A 114 -1.23 6.53 1.80
N ILE A 115 -0.27 7.43 2.03
CA ILE A 115 -0.55 8.86 2.16
C ILE A 115 -1.17 9.39 0.85
N LEU A 116 -0.56 9.09 -0.30
CA LEU A 116 -1.07 9.52 -1.60
C LEU A 116 -2.48 9.00 -1.85
N ARG A 117 -2.75 7.71 -1.59
CA ARG A 117 -4.07 7.12 -1.78
C ARG A 117 -5.10 7.72 -0.81
N GLY A 118 -4.73 7.91 0.46
CA GLY A 118 -5.56 8.56 1.47
C GLY A 118 -5.96 9.98 1.06
N THR A 119 -5.03 10.78 0.56
CA THR A 119 -5.31 12.13 0.05
C THR A 119 -6.25 12.10 -1.16
N LEU A 120 -6.07 11.16 -2.09
CA LEU A 120 -6.96 11.01 -3.25
C LEU A 120 -8.38 10.56 -2.84
N LEU A 121 -8.49 9.64 -1.87
CA LEU A 121 -9.76 9.17 -1.33
C LEU A 121 -10.51 10.28 -0.60
N ARG A 122 -9.79 11.12 0.18
CA ARG A 122 -10.37 12.31 0.82
C ARG A 122 -10.95 13.27 -0.23
N ARG A 123 -10.23 13.54 -1.31
CA ARG A 123 -10.72 14.39 -2.43
C ARG A 123 -11.97 13.81 -3.12
N LEU A 124 -12.09 12.49 -3.15
CA LEU A 124 -13.28 11.78 -3.65
C LEU A 124 -14.37 11.61 -2.59
N GLN A 125 -14.20 12.21 -1.40
CA GLN A 125 -15.11 12.13 -0.25
C GLN A 125 -15.35 10.70 0.26
N ASN A 126 -14.44 9.78 -0.05
CA ASN A 126 -14.42 8.45 0.56
C ASN A 126 -13.59 8.50 1.86
N PHE A 127 -14.17 9.14 2.88
CA PHE A 127 -13.48 9.44 4.13
C PHE A 127 -13.12 8.19 4.95
N THR A 128 -13.93 7.14 4.88
CA THR A 128 -13.66 5.88 5.60
C THR A 128 -12.39 5.22 5.09
N ALA A 129 -12.30 4.99 3.78
CA ALA A 129 -11.11 4.41 3.17
C ALA A 129 -9.87 5.31 3.31
N ALA A 130 -10.05 6.64 3.26
CA ALA A 130 -8.96 7.58 3.49
C ALA A 130 -8.37 7.43 4.90
N ARG A 131 -9.22 7.34 5.94
CA ARG A 131 -8.79 7.15 7.34
C ARG A 131 -8.06 5.81 7.52
N GLU A 132 -8.55 4.74 6.92
CA GLU A 132 -7.89 3.42 6.98
C GLU A 132 -6.47 3.45 6.42
N ASP A 133 -6.26 4.10 5.27
CA ASP A 133 -4.94 4.21 4.68
C ASP A 133 -3.99 5.09 5.50
N LEU A 134 -4.48 6.22 5.99
CA LEU A 134 -3.68 7.16 6.77
C LEU A 134 -3.29 6.59 8.14
N THR A 135 -4.19 5.83 8.77
CA THR A 135 -3.88 5.13 10.04
C THR A 135 -2.89 3.99 9.83
N ARG A 136 -2.94 3.31 8.67
CA ARG A 136 -1.98 2.25 8.32
C ARG A 136 -0.54 2.76 8.25
N VAL A 137 -0.31 4.03 7.88
CA VAL A 137 1.04 4.63 7.84
C VAL A 137 1.74 4.50 9.18
N ARG A 138 1.04 4.68 10.31
CA ARG A 138 1.61 4.57 11.66
C ARG A 138 2.22 3.19 11.96
N ALA A 139 1.76 2.14 11.28
CA ALA A 139 2.30 0.79 11.42
C ALA A 139 3.55 0.56 10.55
N LEU A 140 3.80 1.41 9.55
CA LEU A 140 4.88 1.27 8.58
C LEU A 140 6.12 2.11 8.92
N VAL A 141 5.94 3.22 9.63
CA VAL A 141 7.00 4.20 9.88
C VAL A 141 7.22 4.43 11.38
N ALA A 142 8.41 4.90 11.74
CA ALA A 142 8.70 5.30 13.12
C ALA A 142 7.87 6.53 13.53
N ALA A 143 7.49 6.57 14.80
CA ALA A 143 6.83 7.74 15.39
C ALA A 143 7.70 9.00 15.19
N GLY A 144 7.10 10.09 14.71
CA GLY A 144 7.78 11.37 14.46
C GLY A 144 8.49 11.51 13.10
N SER A 145 8.51 10.45 12.28
CA SER A 145 8.96 10.52 10.89
C SER A 145 8.17 11.59 10.09
N PRO A 146 8.76 12.18 9.03
CA PRO A 146 8.03 13.15 8.22
C PRO A 146 6.78 12.52 7.58
N GLU A 147 6.82 11.24 7.21
CA GLU A 147 5.68 10.50 6.70
C GLU A 147 4.58 10.33 7.77
N ALA A 148 4.94 10.04 9.02
CA ALA A 148 3.97 9.96 10.11
C ALA A 148 3.27 11.30 10.34
N ARG A 149 4.05 12.40 10.36
CA ARG A 149 3.51 13.76 10.51
C ARG A 149 2.61 14.15 9.34
N GLU A 150 2.99 13.81 8.11
CA GLU A 150 2.15 14.07 6.95
C GLU A 150 0.87 13.24 6.98
N ALA A 151 0.94 11.96 7.33
CA ALA A 151 -0.24 11.12 7.47
C ALA A 151 -1.19 11.64 8.55
N GLN A 152 -0.65 12.09 9.68
CA GLN A 152 -1.41 12.68 10.78
C GLN A 152 -2.11 13.96 10.34
N ARG A 153 -1.41 14.86 9.65
CA ARG A 153 -1.98 16.06 9.04
C ARG A 153 -3.11 15.72 8.07
N GLN A 154 -2.91 14.77 7.16
CA GLN A 154 -3.96 14.35 6.22
C GLN A 154 -5.15 13.73 6.94
N LEU A 155 -4.95 13.05 8.08
CA LEU A 155 -6.01 12.46 8.87
C LEU A 155 -6.91 13.55 9.48
N MET A 156 -6.31 14.58 10.08
CA MET A 156 -7.03 15.75 10.60
C MET A 156 -7.84 16.46 9.51
N LEU A 157 -7.24 16.66 8.33
CA LEU A 157 -7.95 17.23 7.17
C LEU A 157 -9.13 16.34 6.75
N THR A 158 -8.96 15.02 6.79
CA THR A 158 -10.02 14.06 6.49
C THR A 158 -11.17 14.15 7.49
N HIS A 159 -10.86 14.28 8.78
CA HIS A 159 -11.86 14.46 9.85
C HIS A 159 -12.62 15.78 9.69
N ASN A 160 -11.92 16.88 9.40
CA ASN A 160 -12.55 18.18 9.16
C ASN A 160 -13.48 18.14 7.94
N ASP A 161 -13.02 17.64 6.79
CA ASP A 161 -13.84 17.52 5.58
C ASP A 161 -15.08 16.63 5.82
N CYS A 162 -14.91 15.53 6.58
CA CYS A 162 -16.00 14.64 6.96
C CYS A 162 -16.98 15.36 7.89
N ALA A 163 -16.50 16.09 8.90
CA ALA A 163 -17.33 16.86 9.81
C ALA A 163 -18.12 17.95 9.08
N ALA A 164 -17.50 18.66 8.14
CA ALA A 164 -18.18 19.64 7.30
C ALA A 164 -19.31 19.00 6.47
N ARG A 165 -19.08 17.78 5.95
CA ARG A 165 -20.13 17.02 5.25
C ARG A 165 -21.24 16.58 6.19
N CYS A 166 -20.91 16.05 7.38
CA CYS A 166 -21.91 15.67 8.39
C CYS A 166 -22.75 16.88 8.82
N TYR A 167 -22.13 18.03 9.01
CA TYR A 167 -22.83 19.30 9.31
C TYR A 167 -23.81 19.68 8.20
N ALA A 168 -23.38 19.59 6.93
CA ALA A 168 -24.26 19.85 5.79
C ALA A 168 -25.44 18.87 5.68
N LEU A 169 -25.30 17.66 6.24
CA LEU A 169 -26.36 16.65 6.33
C LEU A 169 -27.23 16.76 7.60
N GLY A 170 -26.94 17.71 8.49
CA GLY A 170 -27.64 17.88 9.77
C GLY A 170 -27.22 16.88 10.87
N LEU A 171 -26.15 16.13 10.64
CA LEU A 171 -25.58 15.16 11.59
C LEU A 171 -24.60 15.88 12.54
N PHE A 172 -25.13 16.73 13.43
CA PHE A 172 -24.31 17.62 14.25
C PHE A 172 -23.47 16.89 15.30
N GLU A 173 -24.02 15.85 15.94
CA GLU A 173 -23.31 15.05 16.95
C GLU A 173 -22.07 14.37 16.36
N GLU A 174 -22.21 13.77 15.16
CA GLU A 174 -21.09 13.14 14.46
C GLU A 174 -20.03 14.16 14.04
N ALA A 175 -20.45 15.34 13.57
CA ALA A 175 -19.53 16.40 13.19
C ALA A 175 -18.70 16.89 14.39
N VAL A 176 -19.32 17.07 15.56
CA VAL A 176 -18.63 17.45 16.80
C VAL A 176 -17.67 16.36 17.25
N GLY A 177 -18.09 15.08 17.19
CA GLY A 177 -17.22 13.94 17.52
C GLY A 177 -15.96 13.89 16.66
N LEU A 178 -16.11 14.03 15.33
CA LEU A 178 -14.98 14.01 14.38
C LEU A 178 -14.01 15.18 14.59
N LEU A 179 -14.52 16.37 14.91
CA LEU A 179 -13.67 17.52 15.23
C LEU A 179 -12.94 17.33 16.58
N GLY A 180 -13.59 16.66 17.54
CA GLY A 180 -12.97 16.27 18.80
C GLY A 180 -11.79 15.31 18.61
N GLU A 181 -11.92 14.33 17.73
CA GLU A 181 -10.81 13.43 17.35
C GLU A 181 -9.63 14.21 16.74
N ALA A 182 -9.91 15.13 15.80
CA ALA A 182 -8.87 15.93 15.15
C ALA A 182 -8.10 16.83 16.14
N LEU A 183 -8.79 17.42 17.12
CA LEU A 183 -8.18 18.30 18.12
C LEU A 183 -7.34 17.55 19.18
N GLN A 184 -7.73 16.32 19.54
CA GLN A 184 -6.91 15.50 20.44
C GLN A 184 -5.58 15.13 19.80
N ASP A 185 -5.60 14.88 18.49
CA ASP A 185 -4.42 14.62 17.70
C ASP A 185 -3.52 15.88 17.58
N GLU A 186 -4.09 17.09 17.49
CA GLU A 186 -3.33 18.35 17.41
C GLU A 186 -2.60 18.71 18.71
N LYS A 187 -3.19 18.40 19.88
CA LYS A 187 -2.52 18.64 21.18
C LYS A 187 -1.23 17.84 21.36
N HIS A 188 -1.07 16.75 20.62
CA HIS A 188 0.17 15.98 20.59
C HIS A 188 1.22 16.58 19.63
N GLU A 189 0.86 17.59 18.82
CA GLU A 189 1.74 18.33 17.91
C GLU A 189 2.17 19.73 18.41
N GLU A 190 1.75 20.18 19.60
CA GLU A 190 2.08 21.53 20.14
C GLU A 190 3.59 21.83 20.23
N GLY A 191 4.48 20.83 20.10
CA GLY A 191 5.92 21.02 19.92
C GLY A 191 6.35 21.61 18.56
N LEU A 192 5.44 21.73 17.58
CA LEU A 192 5.72 22.25 16.23
C LEU A 192 5.18 23.68 15.98
N TYR A 193 4.45 24.28 16.93
CA TYR A 193 3.87 25.62 16.79
C TYR A 193 4.76 26.74 17.35
N ILE A 194 6.00 26.82 16.86
CA ILE A 194 6.78 28.07 16.93
C ILE A 194 6.39 28.89 15.70
N ASN A 195 5.67 30.00 15.92
CA ASN A 195 5.25 31.02 14.95
C ASN A 195 3.88 30.83 14.29
N ARG A 196 2.82 31.13 15.06
CA ARG A 196 1.67 31.89 14.55
C ARG A 196 1.25 32.93 15.59
N GLY A 197 2.01 34.03 15.60
CA GLY A 197 1.54 35.33 16.10
C GLY A 197 0.86 36.11 14.98
#